data_AF-A0A194VDX6-F1
#
_entry.id   AF-A0A194VDX6-F1
#
_cell.length_a   1.000
_cell.length_b   1.000
_cell.length_c   1.000
_cell.angle_alpha   90.00
_cell.angle_beta   90.00
_cell.angle_gamma   90.00
#
_symmetry.space_group_name_H-M   'P 1'
#
loop_
_entity.id
_entity.type
_entity.pdbx_description
1 polymer ?
#
loop_
_entity_poly.entity_id
_entity_poly.type
_entity_poly.pdbx_seq_one_letter_code
_entity_poly.pdbx_strand_id
1 'polypeptide(L)'
;MICRNCLQRATALGRQSIIPKAPIRRSFFSTIAPRQAAAAAAASTPADATPASDATAPEAAAPRSSCPPGTVLNGLNYFKGKTDPVALPDNEYPEWLWSCLDVQKKADAEEDADAGDEFSKSKKQRRLAAKRQRELEAKILATGNLEALAPKIPLQQQSINLPGSNNGDVQEAVMAADKREDLRRAMRKERKAKIKEANYLKSM
;
A
#
# COMPACT_ATOMS: atom_id res chain seq x y z
N MET A 1 3.88 57.24 -3.08
CA MET A 1 3.02 57.33 -1.88
C MET A 1 3.04 55.98 -1.19
N ILE A 2 3.76 55.85 -0.08
CA ILE A 2 3.96 54.58 0.63
C ILE A 2 2.80 54.42 1.63
N CYS A 3 2.05 53.33 1.51
CA CYS A 3 0.82 53.10 2.27
C CYS A 3 1.12 52.78 3.76
N ARG A 4 0.47 53.50 4.68
CA ARG A 4 0.62 53.37 6.15
C ARG A 4 0.40 51.95 6.67
N ASN A 5 -0.45 51.15 6.01
CA ASN A 5 -0.73 49.76 6.40
C ASN A 5 0.42 48.79 6.11
N CYS A 6 1.34 49.13 5.19
CA CYS A 6 2.50 48.28 4.89
C CYS A 6 3.62 48.42 5.94
N LEU A 7 3.75 49.60 6.57
CA LEU A 7 4.75 49.84 7.62
C LEU A 7 4.38 49.15 8.95
N GLN A 8 3.09 49.08 9.30
CA GLN A 8 2.64 48.43 10.54
C GLN A 8 2.76 46.90 10.51
N ARG A 9 2.72 46.27 9.32
CA ARG A 9 2.97 44.82 9.19
C ARG A 9 4.46 44.46 9.27
N ALA A 10 5.36 45.38 8.94
CA ALA A 10 6.81 45.15 9.02
C ALA A 10 7.34 45.12 10.46
N THR A 11 6.67 45.81 11.39
CA THR A 11 7.09 45.88 12.80
C THR A 11 6.61 44.71 13.67
N ALA A 12 5.76 43.81 13.14
CA ALA A 12 5.23 42.67 13.88
C ALA A 12 6.09 41.39 13.80
N LEU A 13 7.17 41.40 13.01
CA LEU A 13 8.08 40.24 12.84
C LEU A 13 9.36 40.34 13.68
N GLY A 14 9.50 41.37 14.51
CA GLY A 14 10.63 41.53 15.42
C GLY A 14 10.35 40.91 16.79
N ARG A 15 11.06 39.82 17.11
CA ARG A 15 11.14 39.09 18.40
C ARG A 15 10.35 37.78 18.46
N GLN A 16 10.84 36.76 17.75
CA GLN A 16 10.74 35.39 18.27
C GLN A 16 12.13 34.97 18.74
N SER A 17 12.23 34.70 20.04
CA SER A 17 13.44 34.25 20.71
C SER A 17 13.80 32.84 20.27
N ILE A 18 15.06 32.66 19.90
CA ILE A 18 15.66 31.37 19.61
C ILE A 18 16.08 30.77 20.95
N ILE A 19 15.26 29.86 21.50
CA ILE A 19 15.68 28.95 22.57
C ILE A 19 15.58 27.53 22.00
N PRO A 20 16.69 26.79 21.83
CA PRO A 20 16.63 25.41 21.40
C PRO A 20 16.16 24.52 22.57
N LYS A 21 14.90 24.07 22.54
CA LYS A 21 14.43 22.97 23.41
C LYS A 21 14.86 21.64 22.80
N ALA A 22 15.75 20.93 23.49
CA ALA A 22 16.16 19.57 23.15
C ALA A 22 14.97 18.59 23.23
N PRO A 23 14.83 17.63 22.30
CA PRO A 23 13.79 16.61 22.40
C PRO A 23 14.18 15.51 23.39
N ILE A 24 13.43 15.41 24.50
CA ILE A 24 13.46 14.27 25.41
C ILE A 24 12.86 13.07 24.69
N ARG A 25 13.70 12.13 24.25
CA ARG A 25 13.25 10.83 23.73
C ARG A 25 12.80 9.95 24.89
N ARG A 26 11.49 9.81 25.10
CA ARG A 26 10.93 8.71 25.91
C ARG A 26 10.90 7.45 25.05
N SER A 27 11.82 6.52 25.33
CA SER A 27 11.78 5.18 24.78
C SER A 27 10.78 4.34 25.58
N PHE A 28 9.71 3.87 24.94
CA PHE A 28 8.87 2.82 25.48
C PHE A 28 9.32 1.50 24.87
N PHE A 29 10.15 0.75 25.59
CA PHE A 29 10.40 -0.66 25.27
C PHE A 29 9.28 -1.49 25.91
N SER A 30 8.36 -2.01 25.11
CA SER A 30 7.46 -3.08 25.55
C SER A 30 8.13 -4.41 25.23
N THR A 31 8.63 -5.08 26.26
CA THR A 31 9.09 -6.48 26.17
C THR A 31 7.87 -7.40 26.20
N ILE A 32 7.45 -7.90 25.04
CA ILE A 32 6.49 -8.99 24.96
C ILE A 32 7.28 -10.29 25.15
N ALA A 33 7.03 -10.98 26.27
CA ALA A 33 7.58 -12.31 26.52
C ALA A 33 6.80 -13.37 25.73
N PRO A 34 7.45 -14.25 24.94
CA PRO A 34 6.76 -15.39 24.34
C PRO A 34 6.53 -16.48 25.39
N ARG A 35 5.26 -16.83 25.62
CA ARG A 35 4.87 -18.04 26.37
C ARG A 35 5.25 -19.26 25.55
N GLN A 36 6.27 -20.00 25.99
CA GLN A 36 6.58 -21.33 25.47
C GLN A 36 5.49 -22.31 25.95
N ALA A 37 4.72 -22.87 25.02
CA ALA A 37 3.87 -24.02 25.28
C ALA A 37 4.74 -25.28 25.21
N ALA A 38 4.96 -25.92 26.35
CA ALA A 38 5.64 -27.22 26.43
C ALA A 38 4.74 -28.29 25.83
N ALA A 39 5.24 -28.98 24.80
CA ALA A 39 4.69 -30.22 24.30
C ALA A 39 4.97 -31.34 25.32
N ALA A 40 3.94 -31.75 26.06
CA ALA A 40 3.97 -33.00 26.81
C ALA A 40 3.48 -34.11 25.87
N ALA A 41 4.43 -34.94 25.45
CA ALA A 41 4.17 -36.23 24.85
C ALA A 41 3.50 -37.16 25.86
N ALA A 42 2.36 -37.74 25.50
CA ALA A 42 1.86 -38.97 26.09
C ALA A 42 1.42 -39.89 24.95
N ALA A 43 2.03 -41.07 24.95
CA ALA A 43 1.89 -42.09 23.92
C ALA A 43 0.64 -42.96 24.13
N SER A 44 0.07 -43.38 22.99
CA SER A 44 -0.54 -44.68 22.67
C SER A 44 -1.76 -45.21 23.45
N THR A 45 -2.88 -45.36 22.72
CA THR A 45 -3.68 -46.61 22.63
C THR A 45 -4.26 -46.76 21.21
N PRO A 46 -4.25 -47.97 20.60
CA PRO A 46 -4.86 -48.25 19.28
C PRO A 46 -6.16 -49.06 19.40
N ALA A 47 -7.17 -48.70 18.61
CA ALA A 47 -8.36 -49.48 18.20
C ALA A 47 -9.27 -48.48 17.44
N ASP A 48 -9.95 -48.73 16.35
CA ASP A 48 -10.24 -49.90 15.53
C ASP A 48 -10.69 -49.33 14.16
N ALA A 49 -10.50 -50.08 13.07
CA ALA A 49 -10.75 -49.63 11.71
C ALA A 49 -12.09 -50.15 11.20
N THR A 50 -12.93 -49.27 10.62
CA THR A 50 -13.88 -49.59 9.53
C THR A 50 -14.46 -48.30 8.93
N PRO A 51 -14.92 -48.29 7.65
CA PRO A 51 -14.50 -47.27 6.69
C PRO A 51 -15.64 -46.37 6.17
N ALA A 52 -15.21 -45.24 5.60
CA ALA A 52 -15.79 -44.51 4.47
C ALA A 52 -17.30 -44.24 4.46
N SER A 53 -17.67 -43.00 4.77
CA SER A 53 -18.57 -42.25 3.90
C SER A 53 -17.96 -40.89 3.62
N ASP A 54 -17.75 -40.69 2.32
CA ASP A 54 -17.18 -39.52 1.67
C ASP A 54 -18.14 -38.33 1.88
N ALA A 55 -17.78 -37.43 2.79
CA ALA A 55 -18.38 -36.11 2.88
C ALA A 55 -17.34 -35.13 2.35
N THR A 56 -17.44 -34.83 1.06
CA THR A 56 -16.73 -33.75 0.39
C THR A 56 -16.98 -32.46 1.17
N ALA A 57 -16.03 -32.06 2.00
CA ALA A 57 -15.99 -30.73 2.57
C ALA A 57 -15.77 -29.75 1.41
N PRO A 58 -16.68 -28.79 1.15
CA PRO A 58 -16.39 -27.74 0.21
C PRO A 58 -15.22 -26.94 0.80
N GLU A 59 -14.19 -26.77 -0.01
CA GLU A 59 -13.03 -25.93 0.25
C GLU A 59 -13.54 -24.49 0.43
N ALA A 60 -13.93 -24.16 1.66
CA ALA A 60 -14.37 -22.82 2.01
C ALA A 60 -13.12 -21.94 1.94
N ALA A 61 -13.03 -21.17 0.86
CA ALA A 61 -12.10 -20.06 0.73
C ALA A 61 -12.02 -19.31 2.06
N ALA A 62 -10.80 -18.96 2.48
CA ALA A 62 -10.58 -18.23 3.71
C ALA A 62 -11.57 -17.05 3.82
N PRO A 63 -12.19 -16.83 5.00
CA PRO A 63 -13.17 -15.77 5.15
C PRO A 63 -12.56 -14.44 4.71
N ARG A 64 -13.27 -13.69 3.86
CA ARG A 64 -12.78 -12.43 3.28
C ARG A 64 -12.49 -11.38 4.35
N SER A 65 -13.31 -11.36 5.41
CA SER A 65 -13.10 -10.52 6.58
C SER A 65 -12.54 -11.29 7.77
N SER A 66 -11.79 -10.59 8.63
CA SER A 66 -11.31 -11.12 9.91
C SER A 66 -12.37 -11.07 11.03
N CYS A 67 -13.42 -10.26 10.85
CA CYS A 67 -14.44 -10.00 11.86
C CYS A 67 -15.74 -10.70 11.45
N PRO A 68 -16.20 -11.74 12.18
CA PRO A 68 -17.44 -12.42 11.84
C PRO A 68 -18.66 -11.50 12.02
N PRO A 69 -19.77 -11.78 11.31
CA PRO A 69 -21.01 -11.04 11.49
C PRO A 69 -21.48 -11.09 12.94
N GLY A 70 -22.01 -9.97 13.44
CA GLY A 70 -22.46 -9.84 14.83
C GLY A 70 -21.38 -9.38 15.82
N THR A 71 -20.15 -9.15 15.37
CA THR A 71 -19.07 -8.63 16.24
C THR A 71 -19.34 -7.18 16.65
N VAL A 72 -19.38 -6.89 17.95
CA VAL A 72 -19.51 -5.52 18.47
C VAL A 72 -18.18 -4.78 18.30
N LEU A 73 -18.18 -3.66 17.57
CA LEU A 73 -17.00 -2.85 17.34
C LEU A 73 -16.82 -1.84 18.47
N ASN A 74 -16.04 -2.25 19.48
CA ASN A 74 -15.85 -1.50 20.71
C ASN A 74 -15.25 -0.10 20.47
N GLY A 75 -15.84 0.91 21.11
CA GLY A 75 -15.26 2.26 21.19
C GLY A 75 -15.46 3.14 19.95
N LEU A 76 -16.38 2.78 19.06
CA LEU A 76 -16.77 3.63 17.92
C LEU A 76 -17.90 4.61 18.28
N ASN A 77 -18.81 4.23 19.17
CA ASN A 77 -19.89 5.12 19.56
C ASN A 77 -19.44 6.16 20.60
N TYR A 78 -19.50 7.43 20.23
CA TYR A 78 -19.24 8.57 21.11
C TYR A 78 -20.53 9.24 21.64
N PHE A 79 -21.71 8.77 21.23
CA PHE A 79 -22.99 9.30 21.70
C PHE A 79 -23.46 8.62 22.98
N LYS A 80 -24.03 9.41 23.89
CA LYS A 80 -24.67 8.91 25.10
C LYS A 80 -25.97 8.18 24.75
N GLY A 81 -26.21 7.02 25.36
CA GLY A 81 -27.45 6.25 25.20
C GLY A 81 -27.57 5.47 23.88
N LYS A 82 -26.51 5.40 23.07
CA LYS A 82 -26.44 4.49 21.92
C LYS A 82 -25.49 3.32 22.22
N THR A 83 -25.68 2.21 21.54
CA THR A 83 -24.78 1.05 21.61
C THR A 83 -23.67 1.17 20.55
N ASP A 84 -22.57 0.47 20.77
CA ASP A 84 -21.53 0.33 19.74
C ASP A 84 -22.10 -0.36 18.49
N PRO A 85 -21.64 0.03 17.28
CA PRO A 85 -22.10 -0.57 16.05
C PRO A 85 -21.68 -2.04 15.97
N VAL A 86 -22.59 -2.85 15.44
CA VAL A 86 -22.38 -4.30 15.25
C VAL A 86 -22.00 -4.55 13.79
N ALA A 87 -21.00 -5.40 13.57
CA ALA A 87 -20.56 -5.79 12.23
C ALA A 87 -21.68 -6.57 11.51
N LEU A 88 -21.97 -6.15 10.28
CA LEU A 88 -22.92 -6.80 9.37
C LEU A 88 -22.23 -7.96 8.62
N PRO A 89 -22.94 -8.81 7.88
CA PRO A 89 -22.29 -9.79 7.00
C PRO A 89 -21.51 -9.11 5.85
N ASP A 90 -20.44 -9.76 5.41
CA ASP A 90 -19.52 -9.23 4.37
C ASP A 90 -20.21 -8.80 3.07
N ASN A 91 -21.33 -9.42 2.71
CA ASN A 91 -22.09 -9.13 1.50
C ASN A 91 -22.89 -7.83 1.55
N GLU A 92 -23.19 -7.33 2.75
CA GLU A 92 -23.91 -6.06 2.93
C GLU A 92 -22.96 -4.86 2.87
N TYR A 93 -21.64 -5.11 2.98
CA TYR A 93 -20.65 -4.07 2.82
C TYR A 93 -20.39 -3.78 1.33
N PRO A 94 -20.19 -2.51 0.96
CA PRO A 94 -19.84 -2.16 -0.41
C PRO A 94 -18.51 -2.77 -0.86
N GLU A 95 -18.43 -3.16 -2.14
CA GLU A 95 -17.24 -3.82 -2.71
C GLU A 95 -15.95 -3.00 -2.59
N TRP A 96 -16.05 -1.67 -2.64
CA TRP A 96 -14.88 -0.78 -2.54
C TRP A 96 -14.15 -0.88 -1.20
N LEU A 97 -14.80 -1.38 -0.14
CA LEU A 97 -14.18 -1.59 1.18
C LEU A 97 -13.00 -2.56 1.08
N TRP A 98 -13.16 -3.62 0.29
CA TRP A 98 -12.16 -4.67 0.14
C TRP A 98 -10.96 -4.21 -0.72
N SER A 99 -11.16 -3.23 -1.59
CA SER A 99 -10.08 -2.62 -2.39
C SER A 99 -9.32 -1.50 -1.68
N CYS A 100 -9.77 -1.06 -0.50
CA CYS A 100 -9.13 0.05 0.21
C CYS A 100 -7.68 -0.24 0.62
N LEU A 101 -7.36 -1.49 0.92
CA LEU A 101 -6.01 -1.93 1.29
C LEU A 101 -5.05 -2.04 0.08
N ASP A 102 -5.55 -1.96 -1.14
CA ASP A 102 -4.70 -2.04 -2.34
C ASP A 102 -3.79 -0.82 -2.49
N VAL A 103 -4.08 0.30 -1.81
CA VAL A 103 -3.17 1.45 -1.75
C VAL A 103 -1.90 1.15 -0.95
N GLN A 104 -1.99 0.29 0.07
CA GLN A 104 -0.82 -0.17 0.84
C GLN A 104 -0.04 -1.18 0.01
N LYS A 105 -0.73 -2.18 -0.55
CA LYS A 105 -0.11 -3.16 -1.44
C LYS A 105 0.58 -2.51 -2.63
N LYS A 106 0.07 -1.40 -3.19
CA LYS A 106 0.74 -0.70 -4.29
C LYS A 106 2.00 0.05 -3.84
N ALA A 107 2.03 0.56 -2.61
CA ALA A 107 3.24 1.15 -2.05
C ALA A 107 4.30 0.06 -1.83
N ASP A 108 3.90 -1.07 -1.25
CA ASP A 108 4.79 -2.19 -0.98
C ASP A 108 5.18 -2.92 -2.28
N ALA A 109 4.26 -3.15 -3.22
CA ALA A 109 4.52 -3.85 -4.48
C ALA A 109 5.20 -3.00 -5.56
N GLU A 110 5.06 -1.67 -5.60
CA GLU A 110 5.97 -0.85 -6.41
C GLU A 110 7.40 -0.92 -5.87
N GLU A 111 7.59 -1.17 -4.57
CA GLU A 111 8.90 -1.43 -3.96
C GLU A 111 9.34 -2.91 -4.04
N ASP A 112 8.43 -3.88 -4.12
CA ASP A 112 8.75 -5.32 -4.00
C ASP A 112 8.52 -6.16 -5.27
N ALA A 113 7.64 -5.77 -6.20
CA ALA A 113 7.24 -6.65 -7.31
C ALA A 113 8.26 -6.74 -8.46
N ASP A 114 9.21 -5.81 -8.54
CA ASP A 114 10.31 -5.86 -9.53
C ASP A 114 11.69 -5.61 -8.90
N ALA A 115 11.74 -5.04 -7.69
CA ALA A 115 12.96 -4.85 -6.91
C ALA A 115 13.10 -5.92 -5.81
N GLY A 116 12.77 -7.16 -6.13
CA GLY A 116 13.09 -8.30 -5.29
C GLY A 116 14.59 -8.38 -5.06
N ASP A 117 15.05 -7.74 -3.98
CA ASP A 117 16.31 -7.95 -3.27
C ASP A 117 17.63 -7.42 -3.88
N GLU A 118 17.63 -6.58 -4.92
CA GLU A 118 18.90 -5.98 -5.40
C GLU A 118 19.52 -5.01 -4.39
N PHE A 119 18.69 -4.32 -3.60
CA PHE A 119 19.11 -3.40 -2.56
C PHE A 119 19.03 -3.98 -1.13
N SER A 120 18.91 -5.30 -1.03
CA SER A 120 18.94 -6.01 0.24
C SER A 120 20.24 -5.78 1.00
N LYS A 121 20.14 -5.73 2.34
CA LYS A 121 21.32 -5.75 3.20
C LYS A 121 22.11 -7.05 3.06
N SER A 122 21.47 -8.17 2.69
CA SER A 122 22.12 -9.47 2.56
C SER A 122 22.74 -9.71 1.17
N LYS A 123 24.00 -10.14 1.13
CA LYS A 123 24.74 -10.42 -0.13
C LYS A 123 24.18 -11.59 -0.93
N LYS A 124 23.63 -12.62 -0.27
CA LYS A 124 23.07 -13.81 -0.91
C LYS A 124 21.79 -13.46 -1.69
N GLN A 125 20.98 -12.62 -1.08
CA GLN A 125 19.74 -12.08 -1.60
C GLN A 125 19.97 -11.29 -2.90
N ARG A 126 20.92 -10.34 -2.89
CA ARG A 126 21.33 -9.59 -4.09
C ARG A 126 21.81 -10.48 -5.24
N ARG A 127 22.55 -11.55 -4.93
CA ARG A 127 23.03 -12.50 -5.96
C ARG A 127 21.90 -13.30 -6.59
N LEU A 128 20.93 -13.74 -5.79
CA LEU A 128 19.76 -14.47 -6.28
C LEU A 128 18.86 -13.56 -7.13
N ALA A 129 18.66 -12.32 -6.70
CA ALA A 129 17.95 -11.29 -7.46
C ALA A 129 18.58 -11.06 -8.84
N ALA A 130 19.88 -10.74 -8.86
CA ALA A 130 20.62 -10.52 -10.11
C ALA A 130 20.63 -11.77 -11.02
N LYS A 131 20.68 -12.98 -10.44
CA LYS A 131 20.57 -14.22 -11.23
C LYS A 131 19.19 -14.35 -11.87
N ARG A 132 18.11 -14.08 -11.12
CA ARG A 132 16.73 -14.13 -11.62
C ARG A 132 16.50 -13.10 -12.73
N GLN A 133 16.98 -11.87 -12.58
CA GLN A 133 16.87 -10.84 -13.62
C GLN A 133 17.57 -11.29 -14.91
N ARG A 134 18.82 -11.76 -14.81
CA ARG A 134 19.54 -12.30 -15.99
C ARG A 134 18.83 -13.47 -16.64
N GLU A 135 18.23 -14.36 -15.86
CA GLU A 135 17.45 -15.48 -16.38
C GLU A 135 16.16 -15.01 -17.08
N LEU A 136 15.48 -13.97 -16.55
CA LEU A 136 14.31 -13.38 -17.19
C LEU A 136 14.68 -12.66 -18.48
N GLU A 137 15.74 -11.85 -18.47
CA GLU A 137 16.28 -11.20 -19.67
C GLU A 137 16.67 -12.22 -20.74
N ALA A 138 17.40 -13.28 -20.35
CA ALA A 138 17.79 -14.35 -21.27
C ALA A 138 16.56 -15.08 -21.85
N LYS A 139 15.50 -15.28 -21.06
CA LYS A 139 14.23 -15.86 -21.55
C LYS A 139 13.53 -14.92 -22.54
N ILE A 140 13.43 -13.62 -22.23
CA ILE A 140 12.83 -12.62 -23.11
C ILE A 140 13.59 -12.56 -24.44
N LEU A 141 14.93 -12.54 -24.38
CA LEU A 141 15.81 -12.59 -25.56
C LEU A 141 15.65 -13.90 -26.34
N ALA A 142 15.57 -15.05 -25.67
CA ALA A 142 15.38 -16.35 -26.32
C ALA A 142 14.01 -16.47 -27.00
N THR A 143 12.96 -15.84 -26.45
CA THR A 143 11.64 -15.77 -27.10
C THR A 143 11.61 -14.83 -28.31
N GLY A 144 12.71 -14.11 -28.60
CA GLY A 144 12.82 -13.20 -29.74
C GLY A 144 11.96 -11.93 -29.63
N ASN A 145 11.31 -11.69 -28.49
CA ASN A 145 10.46 -10.53 -28.28
C ASN A 145 11.30 -9.34 -27.81
N LEU A 146 11.93 -8.66 -28.76
CA LEU A 146 12.77 -7.47 -28.51
C LEU A 146 11.94 -6.29 -27.95
N GLU A 147 10.65 -6.22 -28.26
CA GLU A 147 9.74 -5.17 -27.76
C GLU A 147 9.52 -5.26 -26.25
N ALA A 148 9.53 -6.48 -25.68
CA ALA A 148 9.37 -6.68 -24.25
C ALA A 148 10.59 -6.21 -23.43
N LEU A 149 11.75 -6.03 -24.08
CA LEU A 149 12.98 -5.51 -23.44
C LEU A 149 13.08 -3.97 -23.53
N ALA A 150 12.22 -3.31 -24.31
CA ALA A 150 12.21 -1.87 -24.42
C ALA A 150 11.89 -1.22 -23.05
N PRO A 151 12.54 -0.11 -22.69
CA PRO A 151 12.28 0.57 -21.42
C PRO A 151 10.83 1.03 -21.34
N LYS A 152 10.14 0.67 -20.26
CA LYS A 152 8.75 1.08 -20.02
C LYS A 152 8.68 2.59 -19.78
N ILE A 153 8.29 3.33 -20.82
CA ILE A 153 8.12 4.79 -20.74
C ILE A 153 6.95 5.09 -19.78
N PRO A 154 7.15 5.85 -18.69
CA PRO A 154 6.09 6.24 -17.77
C PRO A 154 4.99 7.03 -18.48
N LEU A 155 3.74 6.89 -18.01
CA LEU A 155 2.56 7.51 -18.65
C LEU A 155 2.71 9.02 -18.89
N GLN A 156 3.32 9.75 -17.98
CA GLN A 156 3.48 11.20 -18.10
C GLN A 156 4.58 11.65 -19.08
N GLN A 157 5.42 10.73 -19.57
CA GLN A 157 6.45 10.99 -20.58
C GLN A 157 6.03 10.53 -21.98
N GLN A 158 4.87 9.88 -22.09
CA GLN A 158 4.33 9.43 -23.38
C GLN A 158 3.69 10.60 -24.14
N SER A 159 3.83 10.60 -25.46
CA SER A 159 3.18 11.54 -26.39
C SER A 159 1.98 10.93 -27.13
N ILE A 160 1.58 9.72 -26.77
CA ILE A 160 0.46 9.01 -27.38
C ILE A 160 -0.84 9.70 -26.96
N ASN A 161 -1.78 9.84 -27.90
CA ASN A 161 -3.08 10.43 -27.63
C ASN A 161 -3.85 9.62 -26.58
N LEU A 162 -4.45 10.32 -25.62
CA LEU A 162 -5.38 9.69 -24.70
C LEU A 162 -6.65 9.25 -25.46
N PRO A 163 -7.31 8.16 -25.02
CA PRO A 163 -8.55 7.72 -25.64
C PRO A 163 -9.65 8.78 -25.47
N GLY A 164 -10.46 8.94 -26.51
CA GLY A 164 -11.60 9.86 -26.56
C GLY A 164 -11.97 10.23 -27.99
N SER A 165 -13.03 9.64 -28.52
CA SER A 165 -13.63 10.00 -29.81
C SER A 165 -14.75 11.04 -29.66
N ASN A 166 -14.99 11.86 -30.70
CA ASN A 166 -16.00 12.94 -30.65
C ASN A 166 -17.45 12.43 -30.66
N ASN A 167 -17.72 11.24 -31.23
CA ASN A 167 -19.05 10.62 -31.30
C ASN A 167 -19.05 9.26 -30.58
N GLY A 168 -18.26 9.15 -29.51
CA GLY A 168 -18.04 7.91 -28.79
C GLY A 168 -19.23 7.46 -27.94
N ASP A 169 -19.24 6.18 -27.61
CA ASP A 169 -20.19 5.62 -26.65
C ASP A 169 -19.93 6.16 -25.23
N VAL A 170 -20.94 6.09 -24.36
CA VAL A 170 -20.83 6.52 -22.96
C VAL A 170 -19.72 5.76 -22.24
N GLN A 171 -19.53 4.48 -22.54
CA GLN A 171 -18.44 3.68 -21.98
C GLN A 171 -17.07 4.22 -22.38
N GLU A 172 -16.91 4.65 -23.63
CA GLU A 172 -15.66 5.24 -24.11
C GLU A 172 -15.36 6.56 -23.39
N ALA A 173 -16.38 7.37 -23.14
CA ALA A 173 -16.24 8.62 -22.39
C ALA A 173 -15.80 8.39 -20.92
N VAL A 174 -16.35 7.36 -20.26
CA VAL A 174 -15.94 6.99 -18.89
C VAL A 174 -14.49 6.50 -18.89
N MET A 175 -14.12 5.61 -19.82
CA MET A 175 -12.74 5.13 -19.96
C MET A 175 -11.75 6.26 -20.25
N ALA A 176 -12.15 7.23 -21.09
CA ALA A 176 -11.36 8.42 -21.38
C ALA A 176 -11.15 9.27 -20.11
N ALA A 177 -12.18 9.42 -19.27
CA ALA A 177 -12.07 10.12 -17.99
C ALA A 177 -11.08 9.43 -17.05
N ASP A 178 -11.15 8.10 -16.93
CA ASP A 178 -10.25 7.32 -16.08
C ASP A 178 -8.79 7.44 -16.53
N LYS A 179 -8.50 7.37 -17.83
CA LYS A 179 -7.12 7.56 -18.35
C LYS A 179 -6.59 8.97 -18.12
N ARG A 180 -7.46 10.00 -18.15
CA ARG A 180 -7.08 11.37 -17.80
C ARG A 180 -6.76 11.50 -16.32
N GLU A 181 -7.52 10.83 -15.44
CA GLU A 181 -7.22 10.77 -14.01
C GLU A 181 -5.92 10.04 -13.72
N ASP A 182 -5.64 8.93 -14.41
CA ASP A 182 -4.38 8.19 -14.29
C ASP A 182 -3.17 9.07 -14.63
N LEU A 183 -3.24 9.83 -15.73
CA LEU A 183 -2.20 10.79 -16.10
C LEU A 183 -2.04 11.90 -15.05
N ARG A 184 -3.14 12.42 -14.50
CA ARG A 184 -3.08 13.43 -13.43
C ARG A 184 -2.44 12.87 -12.16
N ARG A 185 -2.73 11.61 -11.79
CA ARG A 185 -2.12 10.92 -10.64
C ARG A 185 -0.62 10.72 -10.87
N ALA A 186 -0.21 10.29 -12.06
CA ALA A 186 1.20 10.13 -12.42
C ALA A 186 1.97 11.46 -12.35
N MET A 187 1.44 12.53 -12.94
CA MET A 187 1.98 13.90 -12.86
C MET A 187 2.09 14.41 -11.41
N ARG A 188 1.13 14.04 -10.55
CA ARG A 188 1.18 14.39 -9.12
C ARG A 188 2.29 13.65 -8.38
N LYS A 189 2.53 12.38 -8.70
CA LYS A 189 3.61 11.58 -8.11
C LYS A 189 4.97 12.20 -8.43
N GLU A 190 5.21 12.55 -9.70
CA GLU A 190 6.45 13.21 -10.13
C GLU A 190 6.64 14.59 -9.48
N ARG A 191 5.59 15.42 -9.42
CA ARG A 191 5.66 16.72 -8.73
C ARG A 191 5.99 16.57 -7.24
N LYS A 192 5.41 15.57 -6.55
CA LYS A 192 5.75 15.30 -5.15
C LYS A 192 7.22 14.90 -4.99
N ALA A 193 7.76 14.07 -5.88
CA ALA A 193 9.17 13.69 -5.86
C ALA A 193 10.09 14.91 -6.08
N LYS A 194 9.82 15.72 -7.10
CA LYS A 194 10.55 16.95 -7.39
C LYS A 194 10.56 17.94 -6.23
N ILE A 195 9.41 18.11 -5.55
CA ILE A 195 9.32 18.98 -4.36
C ILE A 195 10.17 18.43 -3.22
N LYS A 196 10.13 17.11 -2.98
CA LYS A 196 10.96 16.47 -1.93
C LYS A 196 12.45 16.63 -2.22
N GLU A 197 12.88 16.36 -3.44
CA GLU A 197 14.26 16.53 -3.88
C GLU A 197 14.73 17.98 -3.75
N ALA A 198 13.95 18.94 -4.27
CA ALA A 198 14.28 20.36 -4.17
C ALA A 198 14.36 20.83 -2.71
N ASN A 199 13.43 20.39 -1.85
CA ASN A 199 13.47 20.71 -0.43
C ASN A 199 14.69 20.10 0.26
N TYR A 200 15.03 18.84 -0.07
CA TYR A 200 16.19 18.16 0.48
C TYR A 200 17.48 18.90 0.11
N LEU A 201 17.69 19.15 -1.18
CA LEU A 201 18.87 19.86 -1.70
C LEU A 201 18.95 21.32 -1.21
N LYS A 202 17.82 21.97 -0.94
CA LYS A 202 17.79 23.33 -0.38
C LYS A 202 18.16 23.36 1.11
N SER A 203 17.91 22.27 1.83
CA SER A 203 18.20 22.16 3.27
C SER A 203 19.58 21.59 3.59
N MET A 204 20.30 21.12 2.56
CA MET A 204 21.63 20.53 2.65
C MET A 204 22.71 21.59 2.45
#